data_AF-A0A420YVW8-F1
#
_entry.id   AF-A0A420YVW8-F1
#
_cell.length_a   1.000
_cell.length_b   1.000
_cell.length_c   1.000
_cell.angle_alpha   90.00
_cell.angle_beta   90.00
_cell.angle_gamma   90.00
#
_symmetry.space_group_name_H-M   'P 1'
#
loop_
_entity.id
_entity.type
_entity.pdbx_description
1 polymer ?
#
loop_
_entity_poly.entity_id
_entity_poly.type
_entity_poly.pdbx_seq_one_letter_code
_entity_poly.pdbx_strand_id
1 'polypeptide(L)' 'MRKTALKICGIRSLEEIEDLKELSIDYFGCIFTEKSPRYISYELAREIAIIVHQA' A
#
# COMPACT_ATOMS: atom_id res chain seq x y z
N MET A 1 20.34 -17.19 2.84
CA MET A 1 20.45 -15.90 2.10
C MET A 1 19.47 -14.90 2.70
N ARG A 2 19.83 -13.62 2.81
CA ARG A 2 18.86 -12.56 3.12
C ARG A 2 18.03 -12.27 1.87
N LYS A 3 16.70 -12.25 1.99
CA LYS A 3 15.80 -11.76 0.93
C LYS A 3 15.88 -10.23 0.88
N THR A 4 16.08 -9.66 -0.30
CA THR A 4 15.88 -8.22 -0.51
C THR A 4 14.38 -7.95 -0.50
N ALA A 5 13.92 -7.10 0.41
CA ALA A 5 12.51 -6.74 0.49
C ALA A 5 12.21 -5.46 -0.29
N LEU A 6 11.11 -5.45 -1.04
CA LEU A 6 10.64 -4.31 -1.83
C LEU A 6 9.44 -3.63 -1.16
N LYS A 7 9.53 -2.32 -0.95
CA LYS A 7 8.44 -1.50 -0.41
C LYS A 7 8.03 -0.41 -1.40
N ILE A 8 6.74 -0.36 -1.73
CA ILE A 8 6.13 0.75 -2.45
C ILE A 8 5.45 1.68 -1.43
N CYS A 9 5.67 2.99 -1.53
CA CYS A 9 5.25 3.95 -0.51
C CYS A 9 4.35 5.05 -1.08
N GLY A 10 3.36 5.45 -0.30
CA GLY A 10 2.45 6.54 -0.65
C GLY A 10 1.34 6.11 -1.59
N ILE A 11 0.77 4.92 -1.33
CA ILE A 11 -0.45 4.45 -2.00
C ILE A 11 -1.61 5.37 -1.65
N ARG A 12 -2.45 5.67 -2.64
CA ARG A 12 -3.54 6.66 -2.58
C ARG A 12 -4.90 6.14 -3.02
N SER A 13 -4.97 4.96 -3.63
CA SER A 13 -6.23 4.40 -4.12
C SER A 13 -6.23 2.87 -4.11
N LEU A 14 -7.43 2.28 -4.22
CA LEU A 14 -7.59 0.84 -4.42
C LEU A 14 -7.11 0.41 -5.81
N GLU A 15 -7.27 1.26 -6.82
CA GLU A 15 -6.78 1.02 -8.19
C GLU A 15 -5.25 0.80 -8.22
N GLU A 16 -4.48 1.64 -7.50
CA GLU A 16 -3.02 1.44 -7.38
C GLU A 16 -2.68 0.08 -6.75
N ILE A 17 -3.50 -0.44 -5.83
CA ILE A 17 -3.28 -1.77 -5.24
C ILE A 17 -3.65 -2.88 -6.23
N GLU A 18 -4.75 -2.75 -6.96
CA GLU A 18 -5.15 -3.73 -7.96
C GLU A 18 -4.09 -3.91 -9.05
N ASP A 19 -3.46 -2.81 -9.48
CA ASP A 19 -2.36 -2.86 -10.45
C ASP A 19 -1.06 -3.46 -9.88
N LEU A 20 -0.81 -3.28 -8.57
CA LEU A 20 0.45 -3.65 -7.95
C LEU A 20 0.44 -5.01 -7.25
N LYS A 21 -0.73 -5.54 -6.86
CA LYS A 21 -0.84 -6.77 -6.05
C LYS A 21 -0.30 -8.01 -6.75
N GLU A 22 -0.26 -8.02 -8.09
CA GLU A 22 0.28 -9.14 -8.87
C GLU A 22 1.82 -9.14 -8.92
N LEU A 23 2.46 -8.05 -8.50
CA LEU A 23 3.92 -7.93 -8.46
C LEU A 23 4.49 -8.50 -7.15
N SER A 24 5.76 -8.91 -7.19
CA SER A 24 6.49 -9.43 -6.02
C SER A 24 6.93 -8.31 -5.06
N ILE A 25 5.96 -7.63 -4.45
CA ILE A 25 6.16 -6.55 -3.48
C ILE A 25 5.96 -7.09 -2.06
N ASP A 26 6.86 -6.75 -1.15
CA ASP A 26 6.78 -7.20 0.25
C ASP A 26 5.94 -6.28 1.12
N TYR A 27 5.91 -4.97 0.80
CA TYR A 27 5.24 -3.98 1.63
C TYR A 27 4.62 -2.84 0.83
N PHE A 28 3.43 -2.41 1.27
CA PHE A 28 2.80 -1.16 0.85
C PHE A 28 2.79 -0.14 1.99
N GLY A 29 2.99 1.13 1.68
CA GLY A 29 3.02 2.21 2.66
C GLY A 29 1.87 3.19 2.48
N CYS A 30 1.06 3.36 3.51
CA CYS A 30 0.06 4.41 3.64
C CYS A 30 0.66 5.61 4.38
N ILE A 31 0.32 6.84 3.98
CA ILE A 31 0.81 8.06 4.64
C ILE A 31 -0.35 8.73 5.37
N PHE A 32 -0.21 8.91 6.68
CA PHE A 32 -1.23 9.51 7.56
C PHE A 32 -0.90 10.94 7.99
N THR A 33 0.12 11.56 7.38
CA THR A 33 0.46 12.97 7.61
C THR A 33 -0.38 13.84 6.68
N GLU A 34 -1.33 14.60 7.23
CA GLU A 34 -2.28 15.44 6.45
C GLU A 34 -1.61 16.43 5.49
N LYS A 35 -0.40 16.90 5.80
CA LYS A 35 0.37 17.81 4.94
C LYS A 35 0.94 17.14 3.68
N SER A 36 0.94 15.82 3.61
CA SER A 36 1.46 15.08 2.47
C SER A 36 0.43 15.08 1.34
N PRO A 37 0.82 15.32 0.07
CA PRO A 37 -0.07 15.15 -1.08
C PRO A 37 -0.48 13.68 -1.32
N ARG A 38 0.12 12.75 -0.56
CA ARG A 38 -0.17 11.32 -0.58
C ARG A 38 -0.90 10.86 0.69
N TYR A 39 -1.47 11.80 1.46
CA TYR A 39 -2.28 11.49 2.63
C TYR A 39 -3.49 10.64 2.23
N ILE A 40 -3.80 9.62 3.05
CA ILE A 40 -5.04 8.85 2.95
C ILE A 40 -5.71 8.72 4.31
N SER A 41 -7.03 8.49 4.30
CA SER A 41 -7.79 8.22 5.53
C SER A 41 -7.56 6.81 6.06
N TYR A 42 -7.92 6.58 7.32
CA TYR A 42 -7.81 5.25 7.94
C TYR A 42 -8.79 4.24 7.33
N GLU A 43 -9.94 4.70 6.86
CA GLU A 43 -10.94 3.88 6.16
C GLU A 43 -10.35 3.32 4.86
N LEU A 44 -9.74 4.18 4.03
CA LEU A 44 -9.09 3.74 2.80
C LEU A 44 -7.88 2.82 3.08
N ALA A 45 -7.08 3.13 4.09
CA ALA A 45 -5.97 2.27 4.49
C ALA A 45 -6.45 0.87 4.94
N ARG A 46 -7.61 0.78 5.59
CA ARG A 46 -8.23 -0.49 5.98
C ARG A 46 -8.67 -1.28 4.75
N GLU A 47 -9.31 -0.65 3.78
CA GLU A 47 -9.73 -1.30 2.54
C GLU A 47 -8.51 -1.84 1.77
N ILE A 48 -7.45 -1.03 1.63
CA ILE A 48 -6.17 -1.45 1.05
C ILE A 48 -5.60 -2.67 1.79
N ALA A 49 -5.56 -2.64 3.12
CA ALA A 49 -5.02 -3.74 3.91
C ALA A 49 -5.81 -5.04 3.73
N ILE A 50 -7.14 -4.96 3.59
CA ILE A 50 -8.00 -6.10 3.32
C ILE A 50 -7.66 -6.72 1.96
N ILE A 51 -7.56 -5.91 0.90
CA ILE A 51 -7.25 -6.42 -0.45
C ILE A 51 -5.87 -7.09 -0.49
N VAL A 52 -4.86 -6.47 0.14
CA VAL A 52 -3.47 -6.97 0.13
C VAL A 52 -3.32 -8.26 0.96
N HIS A 53 -4.03 -8.40 2.08
CA HIS A 53 -3.92 -9.59 2.96
C HIS A 53 -4.92 -10.72 2.64
N GLN A 54 -5.86 -10.51 1.71
CA GLN A 54 -6.78 -11.55 1.25
C GLN A 54 -6.20 -12.43 0.13
N ALA A 55 -4.96 -12.18 -0.32
CA ALA A 55 -4.25 -12.95 -1.34
C ALA A 55 -3.21 -13.91 -0.75
#